data_AF-A0A1G2PXE6-F1
#
_entry.id   AF-A0A1G2PXE6-F1
#
_cell.length_a   1.000
_cell.length_b   1.000
_cell.length_c   1.000
_cell.angle_alpha   90.00
_cell.angle_beta   90.00
_cell.angle_gamma   90.00
#
_symmetry.space_group_name_H-M   'P 1'
#
loop_
_entity.id
_entity.type
_entity.pdbx_description
1 polymer ?
#
loop_
_entity_poly.entity_id
_entity_poly.type
_entity_poly.pdbx_seq_one_letter_code
_entity_poly.pdbx_strand_id
1 'polypeptide(L)'
;MLFLRKKGSSLLEMVIYITISSGVVMVLVALLITLISTWNRTVAPAEVRQNVSFAVGRITERVRAANAIIGAYPADTLDLTINAKTARFNINEGIIEFDNDISDGILAAKITSAAVSVNKCDEESAYFIKIVNPLPALEAVRFCFKISYNSNGDPAKNFSQEIRTAVSLR
;
A
#
# COMPACT_ATOMS: atom_id res chain seq x y z
N MET A 1 48.24 -43.04 24.63
CA MET A 1 49.30 -42.73 23.65
C MET A 1 48.64 -42.64 22.28
N LEU A 2 48.31 -41.43 21.83
CA LEU A 2 47.80 -41.18 20.49
C LEU A 2 48.31 -39.81 20.08
N PHE A 3 49.56 -39.80 19.65
CA PHE A 3 50.19 -38.60 19.09
C PHE A 3 49.47 -38.26 17.79
N LEU A 4 48.53 -37.32 17.85
CA LEU A 4 48.09 -36.55 16.70
C LEU A 4 49.30 -35.81 16.17
N ARG A 5 49.95 -36.42 15.17
CA ARG A 5 51.05 -35.88 14.41
C ARG A 5 50.53 -34.63 13.70
N LYS A 6 50.78 -33.44 14.27
CA LYS A 6 50.64 -32.17 13.54
C LYS A 6 51.65 -32.18 12.39
N LYS A 7 51.24 -32.69 11.21
CA LYS A 7 51.87 -32.32 9.94
C LYS A 7 51.57 -30.85 9.76
N GLY A 8 52.61 -30.00 9.75
CA GLY A 8 52.45 -28.60 9.34
C GLY A 8 51.81 -28.60 7.96
N SER A 9 50.67 -27.90 7.80
CA SER A 9 50.02 -27.77 6.50
C SER A 9 51.03 -27.18 5.53
N SER A 10 51.27 -27.85 4.41
CA SER A 10 52.11 -27.27 3.35
C SER A 10 51.51 -25.94 2.93
N LEU A 11 52.35 -24.92 2.65
CA LEU A 11 51.90 -23.62 2.11
C LEU A 11 50.98 -23.80 0.90
N LEU A 12 51.24 -24.82 0.08
CA LEU A 12 50.41 -25.19 -1.07
C LEU A 12 48.98 -25.60 -0.67
N GLU A 13 48.84 -26.35 0.42
CA GLU A 13 47.54 -26.85 0.90
C GLU A 13 46.67 -25.69 1.42
N MET A 14 47.29 -24.72 2.10
CA MET A 14 46.62 -23.47 2.52
C MET A 14 46.11 -22.65 1.33
N VAL A 15 46.91 -22.51 0.26
CA VAL A 15 46.51 -21.77 -0.94
C VAL A 15 45.32 -22.45 -1.64
N ILE A 16 45.32 -23.79 -1.72
CA ILE A 16 44.21 -24.55 -2.30
C ILE A 16 42.92 -24.32 -1.50
N TYR A 17 42.97 -24.38 -0.16
CA TYR A 17 41.79 -24.14 0.68
C TYR A 17 41.25 -22.71 0.56
N ILE A 18 42.11 -21.69 0.52
CA ILE A 18 41.69 -20.29 0.34
C ILE A 18 40.99 -20.11 -1.00
N THR A 19 41.50 -20.75 -2.05
CA THR A 19 40.92 -20.65 -3.40
C THR A 19 39.53 -21.28 -3.45
N ILE A 20 39.37 -22.50 -2.92
CA ILE A 20 38.07 -23.19 -2.90
C ILE A 20 37.07 -22.45 -2.00
N SER A 21 37.50 -22.03 -0.81
CA SER A 21 36.62 -21.34 0.14
C SER A 21 36.17 -19.97 -0.36
N SER A 22 37.02 -19.21 -1.06
CA SER A 22 36.61 -17.94 -1.67
C SER A 22 35.54 -18.12 -2.75
N GLY A 23 35.63 -19.17 -3.57
CA GLY A 23 34.59 -19.52 -4.54
C GLY A 23 33.24 -19.81 -3.89
N VAL A 24 33.24 -20.59 -2.80
CA VAL A 24 32.01 -20.90 -2.03
C VAL A 24 31.41 -19.64 -1.43
N VAL A 25 32.23 -18.74 -0.88
CA VAL A 25 31.77 -17.47 -0.31
C VAL A 25 31.13 -16.57 -1.37
N MET A 26 31.70 -16.47 -2.58
CA MET A 26 31.09 -15.69 -3.66
C MET A 26 29.69 -16.20 -4.03
N VAL A 27 29.51 -17.51 -4.11
CA VAL A 27 28.20 -18.12 -4.40
C VAL A 27 27.20 -17.81 -3.29
N LEU A 28 27.61 -17.90 -2.02
CA LEU A 28 26.74 -17.58 -0.88
C LEU A 28 26.33 -16.10 -0.86
N VAL A 29 27.28 -15.19 -1.15
CA VAL A 29 26.99 -13.75 -1.24
C VAL A 29 26.01 -13.47 -2.40
N ALA A 30 26.21 -14.08 -3.56
CA ALA A 30 25.31 -13.94 -4.70
C ALA A 30 23.88 -14.41 -4.34
N LEU A 31 23.75 -15.56 -3.67
CA LEU A 31 22.46 -16.07 -3.21
C LEU A 31 21.78 -15.11 -2.22
N LEU A 32 22.52 -14.57 -1.24
CA LEU A 32 21.99 -13.58 -0.30
C LEU A 32 21.47 -12.32 -1.01
N ILE A 33 22.20 -11.80 -2.00
CA ILE A 33 21.78 -10.65 -2.81
C ILE A 33 20.48 -10.96 -3.57
N THR A 34 20.37 -12.17 -4.15
CA THR A 34 19.14 -12.59 -4.87
C THR A 34 17.94 -12.72 -3.93
N LEU A 35 18.14 -13.21 -2.69
CA LEU A 35 17.07 -13.34 -1.71
C LEU A 35 16.57 -11.96 -1.24
N ILE A 36 17.48 -11.05 -0.90
CA ILE A 36 17.11 -9.69 -0.46
C ILE A 36 16.35 -8.95 -1.56
N SER A 37 16.82 -9.04 -2.81
CA SER A 37 16.14 -8.41 -3.95
C SER A 37 14.76 -9.03 -4.23
N THR A 38 14.59 -10.33 -3.99
CA THR A 38 13.29 -11.01 -4.12
C THR A 38 12.30 -10.54 -3.06
N TRP A 39 12.71 -10.48 -1.79
CA TRP A 39 11.84 -10.02 -0.70
C TRP A 39 11.38 -8.57 -0.89
N ASN A 40 12.28 -7.69 -1.32
CA ASN A 40 11.92 -6.30 -1.61
C ASN A 40 10.89 -6.18 -2.76
N ARG A 41 10.97 -7.07 -3.75
CA ARG A 41 10.02 -7.12 -4.88
C ARG A 41 8.65 -7.68 -4.51
N THR A 42 8.53 -8.43 -3.42
CA THR A 42 7.26 -9.04 -3.01
C THR A 42 6.50 -8.20 -1.97
N VAL A 43 7.21 -7.51 -1.07
CA VAL A 43 6.57 -6.74 0.02
C VAL A 43 5.85 -5.50 -0.51
N ALA A 44 6.50 -4.67 -1.33
CA ALA A 44 5.90 -3.41 -1.78
C ALA A 44 4.58 -3.61 -2.56
N PRO A 45 4.48 -4.56 -3.52
CA PRO A 45 3.20 -4.87 -4.17
C PRO A 45 2.16 -5.48 -3.23
N ALA A 46 2.58 -6.31 -2.27
CA ALA A 46 1.66 -6.92 -1.31
C ALA A 46 1.00 -5.85 -0.42
N GLU A 47 1.80 -4.94 0.14
CA GLU A 47 1.33 -3.84 0.97
C GLU A 47 0.37 -2.92 0.19
N VAL A 48 0.75 -2.50 -1.02
CA VAL A 48 -0.12 -1.66 -1.85
C VAL A 48 -1.43 -2.36 -2.16
N ARG A 49 -1.40 -3.63 -2.59
CA ARG A 49 -2.63 -4.39 -2.92
C ARG A 49 -3.54 -4.59 -1.72
N GLN A 50 -2.98 -4.88 -0.55
CA GLN A 50 -3.75 -5.03 0.69
C GLN A 50 -4.43 -3.71 1.07
N ASN A 51 -3.69 -2.59 1.06
CA ASN A 51 -4.24 -1.28 1.37
C ASN A 51 -5.30 -0.85 0.34
N VAL A 52 -5.06 -1.10 -0.95
CA VAL A 52 -6.04 -0.87 -2.04
C VAL A 52 -7.32 -1.67 -1.77
N SER A 53 -7.21 -2.98 -1.55
CA SER A 53 -8.38 -3.85 -1.36
C SER A 53 -9.19 -3.43 -0.14
N PHE A 54 -8.51 -3.14 0.97
CA PHE A 54 -9.16 -2.69 2.20
C PHE A 54 -9.83 -1.32 2.00
N ALA A 55 -9.14 -0.34 1.40
CA ALA A 55 -9.69 0.99 1.17
C ALA A 55 -10.90 0.95 0.24
N VAL A 56 -10.81 0.26 -0.90
CA VAL A 56 -11.93 0.09 -1.83
C VAL A 56 -13.09 -0.62 -1.15
N GLY A 57 -12.83 -1.68 -0.39
CA GLY A 57 -13.85 -2.43 0.34
C GLY A 57 -14.60 -1.54 1.34
N ARG A 58 -13.86 -0.77 2.15
CA ARG A 58 -14.41 0.14 3.16
C ARG A 58 -15.19 1.30 2.54
N ILE A 59 -14.66 1.95 1.51
CA ILE A 59 -15.38 3.03 0.80
C ILE A 59 -16.67 2.47 0.19
N THR A 60 -16.59 1.32 -0.48
CA THR A 60 -17.75 0.68 -1.10
C THR A 60 -18.82 0.31 -0.07
N GLU A 61 -18.41 -0.29 1.05
CA GLU A 61 -19.30 -0.66 2.16
C GLU A 61 -20.04 0.57 2.70
N ARG A 62 -19.32 1.68 2.94
CA ARG A 62 -19.91 2.88 3.54
C ARG A 62 -20.74 3.71 2.57
N VAL A 63 -20.36 3.79 1.30
CA VAL A 63 -21.19 4.41 0.26
C VAL A 63 -22.50 3.64 0.10
N ARG A 64 -22.47 2.31 0.09
CA ARG A 64 -23.69 1.49 0.00
C ARG A 64 -24.57 1.56 1.24
N ALA A 65 -23.99 1.85 2.41
CA ALA A 65 -24.73 2.05 3.65
C ALA A 65 -25.26 3.47 3.82
N ALA A 66 -24.86 4.41 2.96
CA ALA A 66 -25.26 5.80 3.04
C ALA A 66 -26.66 6.05 2.47
N ASN A 67 -27.36 6.99 3.08
CA ASN A 67 -28.66 7.48 2.61
C ASN A 67 -28.49 8.55 1.54
N ALA A 68 -27.39 9.32 1.56
CA ALA A 68 -27.14 10.40 0.62
C ALA A 68 -25.65 10.71 0.50
N ILE A 69 -25.24 11.23 -0.67
CA ILE A 69 -23.93 11.84 -0.91
C ILE A 69 -24.13 13.36 -0.84
N ILE A 70 -23.49 14.02 0.12
CA ILE A 70 -23.65 15.45 0.38
C ILE A 70 -22.37 16.23 0.03
N GLY A 71 -22.51 17.54 -0.15
CA GLY A 71 -21.42 18.42 -0.55
C GLY A 71 -21.39 18.75 -2.05
N ALA A 72 -20.45 19.62 -2.42
CA ALA A 72 -20.17 19.97 -3.81
C ALA A 72 -19.04 19.09 -4.35
N TYR A 73 -19.19 18.58 -5.57
CA TYR A 73 -18.20 17.73 -6.23
C TYR A 73 -17.83 18.31 -7.60
N PRO A 74 -16.61 18.08 -8.11
CA PRO A 74 -15.50 17.27 -7.58
C PRO A 74 -14.92 17.76 -6.24
N ALA A 75 -14.48 16.84 -5.37
CA ALA A 75 -13.95 17.16 -4.03
C ALA A 75 -12.87 16.18 -3.55
N ASP A 76 -12.01 16.66 -2.65
CA ASP A 76 -10.95 15.86 -2.01
C ASP A 76 -11.44 15.08 -0.78
N THR A 77 -12.65 15.38 -0.33
CA THR A 77 -13.36 14.65 0.72
C THR A 77 -14.65 14.07 0.17
N LEU A 78 -15.10 12.97 0.76
CA LEU A 78 -16.41 12.38 0.47
C LEU A 78 -17.25 12.41 1.74
N ASP A 79 -18.34 13.17 1.67
CA ASP A 79 -19.28 13.31 2.77
C ASP A 79 -20.53 12.51 2.49
N LEU A 80 -20.89 11.67 3.46
CA LEU A 80 -21.98 10.72 3.39
C LEU A 80 -22.94 10.95 4.56
N THR A 81 -24.23 10.87 4.31
CA THR A 81 -25.21 10.74 5.39
C THR A 81 -25.41 9.26 5.70
N ILE A 82 -25.04 8.81 6.89
CA ILE A 82 -25.22 7.43 7.36
C ILE A 82 -25.95 7.49 8.70
N ASN A 83 -27.13 6.88 8.80
CA ASN A 83 -27.95 6.87 10.03
C ASN A 83 -28.18 8.29 10.60
N ALA A 84 -28.50 9.25 9.74
CA ALA A 84 -28.69 10.67 10.07
C ALA A 84 -27.47 11.42 10.64
N LYS A 85 -26.28 10.80 10.63
CA LYS A 85 -24.99 11.44 10.95
C LYS A 85 -24.20 11.71 9.67
N THR A 86 -23.31 12.71 9.72
CA THR A 86 -22.40 13.01 8.60
C THR A 86 -21.09 12.27 8.80
N ALA A 87 -20.87 11.23 8.02
CA ALA A 87 -19.61 10.51 7.94
C ALA A 87 -18.73 11.11 6.81
N ARG A 88 -17.41 11.08 6.97
CA ARG A 88 -16.47 11.68 6.01
C ARG A 88 -15.31 10.76 5.73
N PHE A 89 -14.99 10.56 4.45
CA PHE A 89 -13.66 10.16 4.03
C PHE A 89 -12.83 11.40 3.72
N ASN A 90 -11.60 11.44 4.24
CA ASN A 90 -10.61 12.44 3.89
C ASN A 90 -9.29 11.75 3.48
N ILE A 91 -8.40 12.52 2.87
CA ILE A 91 -7.02 12.11 2.66
C ILE A 91 -6.15 13.12 3.42
N ASN A 92 -5.51 12.65 4.49
CA ASN A 92 -4.63 13.46 5.32
C ASN A 92 -3.19 12.92 5.22
N GLU A 93 -2.24 13.74 4.79
CA GLU A 93 -0.83 13.35 4.60
C GLU A 93 -0.65 12.07 3.76
N GLY A 94 -1.52 11.85 2.76
CA GLY A 94 -1.50 10.66 1.91
C GLY A 94 -2.05 9.39 2.57
N ILE A 95 -2.78 9.52 3.68
CA ILE A 95 -3.50 8.42 4.33
C ILE A 95 -5.00 8.65 4.17
N ILE A 96 -5.73 7.62 3.75
CA ILE A 96 -7.20 7.67 3.75
C ILE A 96 -7.65 7.49 5.20
N GLU A 97 -8.43 8.44 5.70
CA GLU A 97 -9.06 8.32 7.01
C GLU A 97 -10.58 8.40 6.86
N PHE A 98 -11.27 7.83 7.84
CA PHE A 98 -12.72 7.80 7.86
C PHE A 98 -13.25 8.19 9.23
N ASP A 99 -14.08 9.22 9.24
CA ASP A 99 -14.82 9.67 10.38
C ASP A 99 -16.27 9.17 10.28
N ASN A 100 -16.77 8.51 11.33
CA ASN A 100 -18.14 8.02 11.38
C ASN A 100 -19.14 9.15 11.70
N ASP A 101 -18.69 10.20 12.37
CA ASP A 101 -19.48 11.40 12.66
C ASP A 101 -18.55 12.59 12.90
N ILE A 102 -18.47 13.47 11.91
CA ILE A 102 -17.63 14.67 11.98
C ILE A 102 -17.99 15.60 13.15
N SER A 103 -19.19 15.45 13.73
CA SER A 103 -19.68 16.27 14.83
C SER A 103 -19.23 15.76 16.20
N ASP A 104 -18.89 14.47 16.31
CA ASP A 104 -18.52 13.84 17.58
C ASP A 104 -17.08 14.17 18.00
N GLY A 105 -16.28 14.79 17.12
CA GLY A 105 -14.90 15.23 17.40
C GLY A 105 -13.92 14.09 17.65
N ILE A 106 -14.30 12.85 17.34
CA ILE A 106 -13.47 11.66 17.47
C ILE A 106 -12.44 11.66 16.34
N LEU A 107 -11.22 11.19 16.64
CA LEU A 107 -10.18 11.05 15.61
C LEU A 107 -10.63 10.06 14.52
N ALA A 108 -10.47 10.48 13.26
CA ALA A 108 -10.77 9.66 12.10
C ALA A 108 -9.95 8.36 12.13
N ALA A 109 -10.60 7.24 11.81
CA ALA A 109 -9.95 5.94 11.74
C ALA A 109 -9.11 5.86 10.45
N LYS A 110 -7.83 5.54 10.58
CA LYS A 110 -6.95 5.32 9.42
C LYS A 110 -7.37 4.05 8.68
N ILE A 111 -7.65 4.19 7.40
CA ILE A 111 -8.01 3.08 6.50
C ILE A 111 -6.75 2.51 5.85
N THR A 112 -5.86 3.37 5.39
CA THR A 112 -4.56 2.95 4.87
C THR A 112 -3.49 3.08 5.96
N SER A 113 -2.46 2.25 5.87
CA SER A 113 -1.28 2.33 6.73
C SER A 113 -0.28 3.38 6.23
N ALA A 114 0.68 3.74 7.07
CA ALA A 114 1.79 4.63 6.70
C ALA A 114 2.81 3.96 5.74
N ALA A 115 2.67 2.66 5.44
CA ALA A 115 3.50 1.97 4.45
C ALA A 115 3.17 2.40 3.02
N VAL A 116 2.03 3.09 2.81
CA VAL A 116 1.61 3.60 1.51
C VAL A 116 1.31 5.10 1.59
N SER A 117 1.35 5.76 0.45
CA SER A 117 0.90 7.12 0.24
C SER A 117 -0.17 7.13 -0.86
N VAL A 118 -1.28 7.80 -0.58
CA VAL A 118 -2.42 7.99 -1.47
C VAL A 118 -2.32 9.36 -2.12
N ASN A 119 -2.31 9.35 -3.45
CA ASN A 119 -2.34 10.54 -4.28
C ASN A 119 -3.51 10.47 -5.26
N LYS A 120 -3.89 11.60 -5.84
CA LYS A 120 -4.87 11.63 -6.93
C LYS A 120 -4.31 10.83 -8.10
N CYS A 121 -5.20 10.22 -8.87
CA CYS A 121 -4.79 9.66 -10.15
C CYS A 121 -4.27 10.78 -11.07
N ASP A 122 -3.44 10.38 -12.02
CA ASP A 122 -2.97 11.31 -13.04
C ASP A 122 -4.21 11.89 -13.79
N GLU A 123 -4.18 13.19 -14.10
CA GLU A 123 -5.27 13.95 -14.77
C GLU A 123 -6.54 14.24 -13.94
N GLU A 124 -6.65 13.76 -12.70
CA GLU A 124 -7.81 14.07 -11.83
C GLU A 124 -7.52 15.31 -10.94
N SER A 125 -8.44 16.28 -10.93
CA SER A 125 -8.34 17.45 -10.05
C SER A 125 -8.75 17.16 -8.60
N ALA A 126 -9.49 16.07 -8.38
CA ALA A 126 -9.99 15.68 -7.06
C ALA A 126 -10.11 14.16 -6.89
N TYR A 127 -10.16 13.72 -5.64
CA TYR A 127 -10.30 12.29 -5.30
C TYR A 127 -11.67 11.71 -5.63
N PHE A 128 -12.73 12.50 -5.41
CA PHE A 128 -14.12 12.06 -5.49
C PHE A 128 -14.92 12.92 -6.46
N ILE A 129 -15.75 12.26 -7.27
CA ILE A 129 -16.66 12.88 -8.22
C ILE A 129 -18.05 12.26 -8.03
N LYS A 130 -19.04 13.10 -7.73
CA LYS A 130 -20.44 12.67 -7.66
C LYS A 130 -21.00 12.48 -9.07
N ILE A 131 -21.64 11.34 -9.29
CA ILE A 131 -22.40 11.01 -10.49
C ILE A 131 -23.88 11.12 -10.11
N VAL A 132 -24.56 12.09 -10.73
CA VAL A 132 -26.01 12.26 -10.60
C VAL A 132 -26.67 11.52 -11.74
N ASN A 133 -27.51 10.55 -11.40
CA ASN A 133 -28.26 9.76 -12.38
C ASN A 133 -29.71 10.24 -12.45
N PRO A 134 -30.35 10.19 -13.63
CA PRO A 134 -31.78 10.44 -13.73
C PRO A 134 -32.56 9.34 -12.99
N LEU A 135 -33.67 9.72 -12.36
CA LEU A 135 -34.56 8.77 -11.68
C LEU A 135 -35.01 7.66 -12.66
N PRO A 136 -35.07 6.39 -12.23
CA PRO A 136 -35.01 5.88 -10.85
C PRO A 136 -33.60 5.49 -10.35
N ALA A 137 -32.54 5.76 -11.12
CA ALA A 137 -31.19 5.35 -10.72
C ALA A 137 -30.67 6.21 -9.56
N LEU A 138 -30.06 5.55 -8.56
CA LEU A 138 -29.51 6.22 -7.39
C LEU A 138 -28.21 6.97 -7.73
N GLU A 139 -27.91 7.99 -6.93
CA GLU A 139 -26.64 8.70 -7.01
C GLU A 139 -25.45 7.75 -6.79
N ALA A 140 -24.31 8.09 -7.39
CA ALA A 140 -23.08 7.34 -7.22
C ALA A 140 -21.91 8.28 -6.98
N VAL A 141 -20.82 7.74 -6.44
CA VAL A 141 -19.53 8.41 -6.36
C VAL A 141 -18.51 7.62 -7.16
N ARG A 142 -17.81 8.31 -8.05
CA ARG A 142 -16.57 7.83 -8.67
C ARG A 142 -15.41 8.31 -7.83
N PHE A 143 -14.45 7.43 -7.57
CA PHE A 143 -13.21 7.81 -6.93
C PHE A 143 -12.02 7.25 -7.69
N CYS A 144 -10.91 7.98 -7.62
CA CYS A 144 -9.65 7.59 -8.22
C CYS A 144 -8.49 7.83 -7.25
N PHE A 145 -7.74 6.77 -6.95
CA PHE A 145 -6.57 6.83 -6.08
C PHE A 145 -5.37 6.20 -6.76
N LYS A 146 -4.22 6.86 -6.65
CA LYS A 146 -2.90 6.31 -6.91
C LYS A 146 -2.25 5.98 -5.58
N ILE A 147 -2.26 4.70 -5.22
CA ILE A 147 -1.67 4.23 -3.96
C ILE A 147 -0.25 3.73 -4.26
N SER A 148 0.73 4.37 -3.65
CA SER A 148 2.16 4.09 -3.87
C SER A 148 2.79 3.58 -2.59
N TYR A 149 3.65 2.58 -2.68
CA TYR A 149 4.45 2.12 -1.54
C TYR A 149 5.42 3.24 -1.12
N ASN A 150 5.52 3.50 0.19
CA ASN A 150 6.52 4.42 0.71
C ASN A 150 7.89 3.76 0.68
N SER A 151 8.60 3.92 -0.43
CA SER A 151 9.90 3.30 -0.65
C SER A 151 11.05 3.94 0.14
N ASN A 152 10.81 5.07 0.83
CA ASN A 152 11.84 5.85 1.51
C ASN A 152 13.08 6.14 0.63
N GLY A 153 12.84 6.31 -0.68
CA GLY A 153 13.89 6.58 -1.67
C GLY A 153 14.55 5.35 -2.31
N ASP A 154 14.14 4.11 -1.97
CA ASP A 154 14.64 2.88 -2.58
C ASP A 154 13.93 2.57 -3.92
N PRO A 155 14.58 2.72 -5.09
CA PRO A 155 13.93 2.49 -6.38
C PRO A 155 13.50 1.02 -6.58
N ALA A 156 14.14 0.06 -5.91
CA ALA A 156 13.79 -1.35 -6.03
C ALA A 156 12.43 -1.68 -5.40
N LYS A 157 11.88 -0.78 -4.57
CA LYS A 157 10.59 -0.89 -3.90
C LYS A 157 9.53 0.05 -4.49
N ASN A 158 9.86 0.78 -5.57
CA ASN A 158 8.91 1.66 -6.23
C ASN A 158 7.81 0.84 -6.89
N PHE A 159 6.66 0.81 -6.23
CA PHE A 159 5.45 0.20 -6.74
C PHE A 159 4.28 1.11 -6.45
N SER A 160 3.42 1.29 -7.44
CA SER A 160 2.18 2.03 -7.29
C SER A 160 1.07 1.33 -8.06
N GLN A 161 -0.15 1.54 -7.61
CA GLN A 161 -1.34 1.06 -8.26
C GLN A 161 -2.37 2.19 -8.31
N GLU A 162 -2.82 2.52 -9.51
CA GLU A 162 -4.01 3.33 -9.69
C GLU A 162 -5.25 2.46 -9.65
N ILE A 163 -6.26 2.95 -8.94
CA ILE A 163 -7.60 2.39 -8.95
C ILE A 163 -8.59 3.48 -9.29
N ARG A 164 -9.50 3.16 -10.21
CA ARG A 164 -10.61 4.01 -10.61
C ARG A 164 -11.87 3.17 -10.56
N THR A 165 -12.83 3.58 -9.76
CA THR A 165 -14.10 2.84 -9.62
C THR A 165 -15.24 3.78 -9.29
N ALA A 166 -16.47 3.29 -9.45
CA ALA A 166 -17.67 3.99 -9.08
C ALA A 166 -18.58 3.09 -8.25
N VAL A 167 -19.19 3.67 -7.22
CA VAL A 167 -20.10 2.97 -6.31
C VAL A 167 -21.36 3.79 -6.16
N SER A 168 -22.51 3.17 -6.43
CA SER A 168 -23.81 3.78 -6.17
C SER A 168 -24.24 3.59 -4.73
N LEU A 169 -25.13 4.48 -4.27
CA LEU A 169 -25.97 4.22 -3.10
C LEU A 169 -26.80 2.94 -3.32
N ARG A 170 -27.34 2.40 -2.24
CA ARG A 170 -28.21 1.20 -2.25
C ARG A 170 -29.68 1.56 -2.09
#